data_AF-A0A420HFA6-F1
#
_entry.id   AF-A0A420HFA6-F1
#
_cell.length_a   1.000
_cell.length_b   1.000
_cell.length_c   1.000
_cell.angle_alpha   90.00
_cell.angle_beta   90.00
_cell.angle_gamma   90.00
#
_symmetry.space_group_name_H-M   'P 1'
#
loop_
_entity.id
_entity.type
_entity.pdbx_description
1 polymer ?
#
loop_
_entity_poly.entity_id
_entity_poly.type
_entity_poly.pdbx_seq_one_letter_code
_entity_poly.pdbx_strand_id
1 'polypeptide(L)'
;MYAKYFEVDQAQPCDTGLGCATKLLEDENGQDTGKSGTVTFQAENYAQIPSNLTQSTDGSCGVGTFNKCADGLCCSPFGFWYSRILFLNFVNIIRSGDTSDYCNNCQGPEFGSGCQSRSITTLFQTAMASGTTDEIAGGQYYFDRANNLFWTWDTATLIERKFNDIVMARGLGGVMAWSLAQDSYDYSHILALQRGAKK
;
A
#
# COMPACT_ATOMS: atom_id res chain seq x y z
N MET A 1 10.29 4.43 -4.03
CA MET A 1 9.92 4.76 -2.64
C MET A 1 8.47 4.38 -2.43
N TYR A 2 8.00 4.38 -1.19
CA TYR A 2 6.69 3.86 -0.84
C TYR A 2 6.20 4.49 0.46
N ALA A 3 4.91 4.40 0.70
CA ALA A 3 4.33 4.53 2.02
C ALA A 3 4.34 3.17 2.73
N LYS A 4 4.67 3.15 4.01
CA LYS A 4 4.62 1.94 4.84
C LYS A 4 3.43 2.04 5.79
N TYR A 5 2.75 0.93 6.04
CA TYR A 5 1.67 0.85 7.02
C TYR A 5 1.92 -0.26 8.04
N PHE A 6 1.33 -0.10 9.22
CA PHE A 6 1.46 -1.02 10.35
C PHE A 6 0.10 -1.15 11.07
N GLU A 7 -0.31 -2.37 11.40
CA GLU A 7 -1.44 -2.59 12.31
C GLU A 7 -1.04 -2.20 13.75
N VAL A 8 -1.82 -1.28 14.33
CA VAL A 8 -1.68 -0.83 15.71
C VAL A 8 -2.44 -1.79 16.64
N ASP A 9 -1.86 -2.10 17.79
CA ASP A 9 -2.48 -2.95 18.79
C ASP A 9 -3.63 -2.21 19.50
N GLN A 10 -4.85 -2.70 19.28
CA GLN A 10 -6.06 -2.14 19.88
C GLN A 10 -6.13 -2.36 21.39
N ALA A 11 -5.41 -3.36 21.92
CA ALA A 11 -5.33 -3.59 23.36
C ALA A 11 -4.52 -2.50 24.08
N GLN A 12 -3.75 -1.69 23.33
CA GLN A 12 -2.94 -0.59 23.84
C GLN A 12 -3.31 0.71 23.10
N PRO A 13 -4.51 1.27 23.37
CA PRO A 13 -5.00 2.42 22.63
C PRO A 13 -4.09 3.64 22.82
N CYS A 14 -3.96 4.41 21.74
CA CYS A 14 -3.12 5.58 21.68
C CYS A 14 -3.80 6.69 20.87
N ASP A 15 -3.32 7.93 21.04
CA ASP A 15 -4.04 9.07 20.49
C ASP A 15 -3.61 9.49 19.08
N THR A 16 -2.30 9.54 18.83
CA THR A 16 -1.76 10.19 17.63
C THR A 16 -1.17 9.20 16.63
N GLY A 17 -1.15 7.90 16.93
CA GLY A 17 -0.45 6.89 16.13
C GLY A 17 1.06 6.83 16.40
N LEU A 18 1.66 7.94 16.81
CA LEU A 18 3.07 8.01 17.22
C LEU A 18 3.26 7.42 18.61
N GLY A 19 4.25 6.52 18.75
CA GLY A 19 4.57 5.85 20.01
C GLY A 19 3.60 4.73 20.40
N CYS A 20 2.66 4.36 19.53
CA CYS A 20 1.72 3.28 19.78
C CYS A 20 2.38 1.91 19.67
N ALA A 21 1.90 0.94 20.45
CA ALA A 21 2.27 -0.44 20.25
C ALA A 21 1.70 -0.95 18.91
N THR A 22 2.54 -1.57 18.10
CA THR A 22 2.07 -2.32 16.93
C THR A 22 1.62 -3.71 17.37
N LYS A 23 0.82 -4.38 16.56
CA LYS A 23 0.69 -5.84 16.66
C LYS A 23 2.06 -6.49 16.41
N LEU A 24 2.17 -7.79 16.68
CA LEU A 24 3.33 -8.58 16.28
C LEU A 24 3.42 -8.54 14.74
N LEU A 25 4.46 -7.89 14.21
CA LEU A 25 4.64 -7.67 12.77
C LEU A 25 5.44 -8.79 12.10
N GLU A 26 6.44 -9.30 12.81
CA GLU A 26 7.24 -10.47 12.43
C GLU A 26 7.23 -11.44 13.61
N ASP A 27 7.12 -12.74 13.34
CA ASP A 27 7.18 -13.77 14.37
C ASP A 27 8.61 -13.99 14.90
N GLU A 28 8.75 -14.83 15.92
CA GLU A 28 10.05 -15.16 16.53
C GLU A 28 11.06 -15.83 15.58
N ASN A 29 10.58 -16.37 14.45
CA ASN A 29 11.39 -16.98 13.40
C ASN A 29 11.67 -16.00 12.24
N GLY A 30 11.22 -14.76 12.34
CA GLY A 30 11.36 -13.74 11.30
C GLY A 30 10.37 -13.89 10.14
N GLN A 31 9.26 -14.62 10.32
CA GLN A 31 8.20 -14.68 9.31
C GLN A 31 7.29 -13.46 9.40
N ASP A 32 6.97 -12.89 8.25
CA ASP A 32 5.98 -11.82 8.14
C ASP A 32 4.59 -12.33 8.54
N THR A 33 3.99 -11.65 9.50
CA THR A 33 2.64 -11.96 10.01
C THR A 33 1.53 -11.37 9.13
N GLY A 34 1.89 -10.58 8.11
CA GLY A 34 0.96 -9.83 7.26
C GLY A 34 0.33 -8.62 7.95
N LYS A 35 0.90 -8.17 9.07
CA LYS A 35 0.41 -7.05 9.90
C LYS A 35 1.06 -5.71 9.59
N SER A 36 1.94 -5.68 8.61
CA SER A 36 2.49 -4.47 8.01
C SER A 36 2.68 -4.67 6.52
N GLY A 37 2.89 -3.58 5.80
CA GLY A 37 3.15 -3.66 4.38
C GLY A 37 3.55 -2.33 3.78
N THR A 38 3.69 -2.31 2.46
CA THR A 38 4.04 -1.10 1.73
C THR A 38 3.10 -0.88 0.56
N VAL A 39 2.86 0.38 0.22
CA VAL A 39 2.17 0.80 -0.99
C VAL A 39 3.08 1.78 -1.72
N THR A 40 3.37 1.47 -2.98
CA THR A 40 4.28 2.23 -3.82
C THR A 40 3.57 3.45 -4.42
N PHE A 41 4.34 4.47 -4.81
CA PHE A 41 3.79 5.68 -5.47
C PHE A 41 3.61 5.47 -6.98
N GLN A 42 3.10 4.30 -7.36
CA GLN A 42 2.80 4.00 -8.75
C GLN A 42 1.40 4.47 -9.11
N ALA A 43 1.19 4.83 -10.38
CA ALA A 43 -0.06 5.41 -10.85
C ALA A 43 -1.30 4.55 -10.53
N GLU A 44 -1.15 3.23 -10.53
CA GLU A 44 -2.23 2.28 -10.23
C GLU A 44 -2.76 2.43 -8.79
N ASN A 45 -1.91 2.80 -7.83
CA ASN A 45 -2.33 2.99 -6.43
C ASN A 45 -3.07 4.33 -6.20
N TYR A 46 -2.94 5.27 -7.13
CA TYR A 46 -3.68 6.55 -7.13
C TYR A 46 -4.94 6.50 -8.00
N ALA A 47 -5.10 5.44 -8.80
CA ALA A 47 -6.23 5.29 -9.69
C ALA A 47 -7.54 5.21 -8.90
N GLN A 48 -8.52 5.99 -9.33
CA GLN A 48 -9.85 6.02 -8.72
C GLN A 48 -10.66 4.81 -9.18
N ILE A 49 -11.54 4.33 -8.29
CA ILE A 49 -12.45 3.24 -8.62
C ILE A 49 -13.44 3.73 -9.70
N PRO A 50 -13.50 3.08 -10.88
CA PRO A 50 -14.46 3.45 -11.91
C PRO A 50 -15.89 3.24 -11.44
N SER A 51 -16.81 4.13 -11.82
CA SER A 51 -18.23 4.02 -11.46
C SER A 51 -19.02 3.01 -12.30
N ASN A 52 -18.45 2.52 -13.40
CA ASN A 52 -19.10 1.70 -14.42
C ASN A 52 -18.54 0.27 -14.48
N LEU A 53 -18.45 -0.41 -13.33
CA LEU A 53 -17.91 -1.77 -13.25
C LEU A 53 -18.87 -2.80 -13.83
N THR A 54 -18.36 -3.64 -14.74
CA THR A 54 -19.10 -4.77 -15.33
C THR A 54 -18.69 -6.09 -14.69
N GLN A 55 -19.62 -7.04 -14.56
CA GLN A 55 -19.24 -8.37 -14.11
C GLN A 55 -18.33 -9.05 -15.15
N SER A 56 -17.19 -9.56 -14.69
CA SER A 56 -16.22 -10.25 -15.54
C SER A 56 -16.76 -11.55 -16.14
N THR A 57 -16.31 -11.91 -17.34
CA THR A 57 -16.58 -13.22 -17.96
C THR A 57 -15.34 -14.10 -18.05
N ASP A 58 -14.14 -13.50 -17.98
CA ASP A 58 -12.84 -14.20 -18.06
C ASP A 58 -12.18 -14.37 -16.68
N GLY A 59 -12.77 -13.73 -15.66
CA GLY A 59 -12.35 -13.73 -14.27
C GLY A 59 -11.31 -12.71 -13.87
N SER A 60 -10.99 -11.80 -14.78
CA SER A 60 -10.27 -10.57 -14.45
C SER A 60 -11.15 -9.62 -13.63
N CYS A 61 -10.55 -8.85 -12.73
CA CYS A 61 -11.25 -7.84 -11.92
C CYS A 61 -10.28 -6.73 -11.51
N GLY A 62 -10.81 -5.60 -11.03
CA GLY A 62 -10.00 -4.50 -10.49
C GLY A 62 -10.01 -3.25 -11.35
N VAL A 63 -9.30 -2.23 -10.87
CA VAL A 63 -9.29 -0.87 -11.47
C VAL A 63 -8.81 -0.90 -12.93
N GLY A 64 -7.80 -1.72 -13.25
CA GLY A 64 -7.20 -1.76 -14.59
C GLY A 64 -8.06 -2.42 -15.67
N THR A 65 -9.08 -3.21 -15.28
CA THR A 65 -9.92 -3.97 -16.22
C THR A 65 -11.36 -3.47 -16.28
N PHE A 66 -11.74 -2.54 -15.39
CA PHE A 66 -13.12 -2.05 -15.23
C PHE A 66 -14.12 -3.18 -14.94
N ASN A 67 -13.61 -4.32 -14.45
CA ASN A 67 -14.40 -5.49 -14.16
C ASN A 67 -14.53 -5.72 -12.65
N LYS A 68 -15.69 -6.20 -12.23
CA LYS A 68 -15.97 -6.65 -10.86
C LYS A 68 -16.26 -8.13 -10.80
N CYS A 69 -16.24 -8.60 -9.57
CA CYS A 69 -16.45 -9.98 -9.25
C CYS A 69 -17.94 -10.39 -9.30
N ALA A 70 -18.20 -11.70 -9.48
CA ALA A 70 -19.51 -12.28 -9.36
C ALA A 70 -19.84 -12.29 -7.87
N ASP A 71 -21.13 -12.25 -7.55
CA ASP A 71 -21.57 -12.13 -6.17
C ASP A 71 -20.98 -13.27 -5.31
N GLY A 72 -20.40 -12.90 -4.16
CA GLY A 72 -19.75 -13.80 -3.22
C GLY A 72 -18.26 -14.02 -3.47
N LEU A 73 -17.71 -13.58 -4.60
CA LEU A 73 -16.27 -13.70 -4.91
C LEU A 73 -15.48 -12.44 -4.54
N CYS A 74 -14.18 -12.62 -4.32
CA CYS A 74 -13.24 -11.57 -3.95
C CYS A 74 -12.21 -11.32 -5.05
N CYS A 75 -11.97 -10.04 -5.36
CA CYS A 75 -10.94 -9.66 -6.32
C CYS A 75 -9.57 -9.63 -5.65
N SER A 76 -8.68 -10.57 -6.01
CA SER A 76 -7.32 -10.60 -5.45
C SER A 76 -6.52 -9.33 -5.81
N PRO A 77 -5.42 -9.03 -5.09
CA PRO A 77 -4.56 -7.89 -5.42
C PRO A 77 -3.92 -8.02 -6.81
N PHE A 78 -3.89 -9.25 -7.37
CA PHE A 78 -3.37 -9.55 -8.69
C PHE A 78 -4.39 -9.32 -9.82
N GLY A 79 -5.63 -8.94 -9.50
CA GLY A 79 -6.65 -8.62 -10.50
C GLY A 79 -7.42 -9.83 -11.04
N PHE A 80 -7.49 -10.91 -10.26
CA PHE A 80 -8.26 -12.11 -10.62
C PHE A 80 -9.05 -12.67 -9.43
N TRP A 81 -10.22 -13.25 -9.70
CA TRP A 81 -11.08 -13.92 -8.71
C TRP A 81 -10.93 -15.45 -8.68
N TYR A 82 -9.91 -15.97 -9.37
CA TYR A 82 -9.53 -17.38 -9.35
C TYR A 82 -8.03 -17.50 -9.63
N SER A 83 -7.41 -18.61 -9.25
CA SER A 83 -6.10 -19.01 -9.77
C SER A 83 -6.23 -20.31 -10.55
N ARG A 84 -5.64 -20.34 -11.75
CA ARG A 84 -5.34 -21.62 -12.43
C ARG A 84 -3.95 -22.05 -12.01
N ILE A 85 -3.86 -23.13 -11.26
CA ILE A 85 -2.57 -23.72 -10.95
C ILE A 85 -2.15 -24.61 -12.13
N LEU A 86 -1.10 -24.21 -12.84
CA LEU A 86 -0.43 -25.04 -13.84
C LEU A 86 0.54 -25.98 -13.14
N PHE A 87 0.10 -27.20 -12.81
CA PHE A 87 1.02 -28.29 -12.47
C PHE A 87 1.18 -29.19 -13.69
N LEU A 88 2.41 -29.29 -14.21
CA LEU A 88 2.86 -30.36 -15.12
C LEU A 88 1.89 -30.69 -16.27
N ASN A 89 1.47 -29.68 -17.05
CA ASN A 89 0.64 -29.86 -18.25
C ASN A 89 -0.77 -30.48 -18.05
N PHE A 90 -1.29 -30.51 -16.82
CA PHE A 90 -2.69 -30.84 -16.54
C PHE A 90 -3.33 -29.70 -15.72
N VAL A 91 -4.26 -28.95 -16.34
CA VAL A 91 -5.06 -27.94 -15.64
C VAL A 91 -6.21 -28.65 -14.92
N ASN A 92 -6.20 -28.67 -13.58
CA ASN A 92 -7.36 -29.17 -12.82
C ASN A 92 -7.61 -28.51 -11.46
N ILE A 93 -6.89 -27.45 -11.07
CA ILE A 93 -7.19 -26.71 -9.84
C ILE A 93 -7.52 -25.25 -10.20
N ILE A 94 -8.83 -24.94 -10.19
CA ILE A 94 -9.35 -23.57 -10.11
C ILE A 94 -9.54 -23.31 -8.62
N ARG A 95 -8.63 -22.55 -7.99
CA ARG A 95 -8.95 -22.02 -6.65
C ARG A 95 -9.98 -20.91 -6.84
N SER A 96 -11.15 -21.12 -6.27
CA SER A 96 -12.24 -20.15 -6.22
C SER A 96 -11.82 -18.93 -5.39
N GLY A 97 -12.23 -17.73 -5.81
CA GLY A 97 -11.91 -16.47 -5.13
C GLY A 97 -12.78 -16.17 -3.92
N ASP A 98 -13.50 -17.15 -3.37
CA ASP A 98 -14.27 -17.05 -2.12
C ASP A 98 -13.48 -17.49 -0.88
N THR A 99 -12.23 -17.95 -1.05
CA THR A 99 -11.42 -18.38 0.09
C THR A 99 -10.88 -17.20 0.88
N SER A 100 -10.58 -17.44 2.16
CA SER A 100 -9.96 -16.44 3.05
C SER A 100 -8.70 -15.81 2.46
N ASP A 101 -7.90 -16.58 1.73
CA ASP A 101 -6.65 -16.10 1.11
C ASP A 101 -6.93 -14.98 0.08
N TYR A 102 -8.07 -15.04 -0.62
CA TYR A 102 -8.50 -14.01 -1.57
C TYR A 102 -9.23 -12.87 -0.87
N CYS A 103 -10.13 -13.20 0.06
CA CYS A 103 -11.05 -12.24 0.65
C CYS A 103 -10.45 -11.41 1.79
N ASN A 104 -9.38 -11.88 2.43
CA ASN A 104 -8.69 -11.14 3.49
C ASN A 104 -7.78 -10.04 2.93
N ASN A 105 -7.28 -10.23 1.70
CA ASN A 105 -6.43 -9.28 1.00
C ASN A 105 -6.96 -9.06 -0.41
N CYS A 106 -8.02 -8.26 -0.54
CA CYS A 106 -8.69 -8.02 -1.81
C CYS A 106 -8.69 -6.54 -2.20
N GLN A 107 -8.98 -6.26 -3.48
CA GLN A 107 -9.01 -4.88 -4.00
C GLN A 107 -10.19 -4.04 -3.50
N GLY A 108 -11.11 -4.62 -2.73
CA GLY A 108 -12.23 -3.93 -2.09
C GLY A 108 -13.61 -4.47 -2.47
N PRO A 109 -14.65 -4.14 -1.68
CA PRO A 109 -16.01 -4.60 -1.90
C PRO A 109 -16.62 -4.12 -3.22
N GLU A 110 -16.10 -3.04 -3.81
CA GLU A 110 -16.50 -2.51 -5.11
C GLU A 110 -16.17 -3.50 -6.25
N PHE A 111 -15.04 -4.20 -6.11
CA PHE A 111 -14.59 -5.20 -7.07
C PHE A 111 -15.03 -6.60 -6.71
N GLY A 112 -15.56 -6.86 -5.52
CA GLY A 112 -16.14 -8.16 -5.20
C GLY A 112 -16.81 -8.20 -3.85
N SER A 113 -18.07 -8.62 -3.81
CA SER A 113 -18.90 -8.51 -2.62
C SER A 113 -18.50 -9.45 -1.48
N GLY A 114 -17.63 -10.44 -1.75
CA GLY A 114 -17.09 -11.33 -0.72
C GLY A 114 -15.97 -10.70 0.12
N CYS A 115 -15.45 -9.54 -0.31
CA CYS A 115 -14.38 -8.83 0.39
C CYS A 115 -14.78 -8.46 1.82
N GLN A 116 -14.04 -8.96 2.79
CA GLN A 116 -14.32 -8.73 4.21
C GLN A 116 -13.57 -7.53 4.78
N SER A 117 -12.51 -7.11 4.10
CA SER A 117 -11.64 -6.01 4.50
C SER A 117 -11.72 -4.84 3.53
N ARG A 118 -11.41 -3.64 4.03
CA ARG A 118 -11.27 -2.45 3.20
C ARG A 118 -9.96 -2.55 2.42
N SER A 119 -10.01 -2.20 1.13
CA SER A 119 -8.85 -2.26 0.24
C SER A 119 -7.69 -1.41 0.77
N ILE A 120 -6.50 -2.00 0.86
CA ILE A 120 -5.27 -1.29 1.24
C ILE A 120 -5.03 -0.06 0.34
N THR A 121 -5.38 -0.13 -0.95
CA THR A 121 -5.27 1.00 -1.88
C THR A 121 -6.19 2.15 -1.50
N THR A 122 -7.44 1.87 -1.10
CA THR A 122 -8.38 2.91 -0.63
C THR A 122 -7.90 3.55 0.68
N LEU A 123 -7.36 2.74 1.59
CA LEU A 123 -6.78 3.24 2.85
C LEU A 123 -5.54 4.10 2.59
N PHE A 124 -4.69 3.69 1.64
CA PHE A 124 -3.55 4.47 1.18
C PHE A 124 -3.99 5.83 0.62
N GLN A 125 -4.99 5.87 -0.26
CA GLN A 125 -5.49 7.14 -0.83
C GLN A 125 -6.02 8.08 0.26
N THR A 126 -6.69 7.52 1.28
CA THR A 126 -7.14 8.28 2.45
C THR A 126 -5.95 8.85 3.24
N ALA A 127 -4.91 8.04 3.46
CA ALA A 127 -3.69 8.47 4.14
C ALA A 127 -2.97 9.58 3.39
N MET A 128 -2.83 9.47 2.07
CA MET A 128 -2.20 10.51 1.23
C MET A 128 -2.96 11.84 1.31
N ALA A 129 -4.30 11.81 1.40
CA ALA A 129 -5.12 13.00 1.49
C ALA A 129 -5.14 13.66 2.88
N SER A 130 -4.87 12.88 3.94
CA SER A 130 -5.07 13.30 5.34
C SER A 130 -3.78 13.31 6.18
N GLY A 131 -2.63 13.19 5.53
CA GLY A 131 -1.33 13.11 6.21
C GLY A 131 -0.98 14.35 7.04
N THR A 132 -0.27 14.12 8.13
CA THR A 132 0.33 15.14 9.01
C THR A 132 1.84 15.08 8.90
N THR A 133 2.48 16.24 8.79
CA THR A 133 3.93 16.38 8.84
C THR A 133 4.39 16.43 10.29
N ASP A 134 5.33 15.57 10.68
CA ASP A 134 6.13 15.76 11.90
C ASP A 134 7.27 16.72 11.57
N GLU A 135 7.11 18.00 11.92
CA GLU A 135 8.10 19.03 11.63
C GLU A 135 9.41 18.87 12.43
N ILE A 136 9.37 18.16 13.57
CA ILE A 136 10.54 17.94 14.41
C ILE A 136 11.35 16.76 13.86
N ALA A 137 10.70 15.62 13.62
CA ALA A 137 11.38 14.42 13.12
C ALA A 137 11.63 14.43 11.60
N GLY A 138 10.87 15.22 10.84
CA GLY A 138 11.00 15.34 9.38
C GLY A 138 10.39 14.16 8.61
N GLY A 139 9.25 13.65 9.05
CA GLY A 139 8.51 12.55 8.41
C GLY A 139 7.03 12.87 8.20
N GLN A 140 6.38 12.24 7.23
CA GLN A 140 4.94 12.32 7.04
C GLN A 140 4.29 11.07 7.64
N TYR A 141 3.14 11.23 8.29
CA TYR A 141 2.38 10.11 8.80
C TYR A 141 0.87 10.35 8.77
N TYR A 142 0.10 9.27 8.88
CA TYR A 142 -1.34 9.34 9.08
C TYR A 142 -1.77 8.19 9.98
N PHE A 143 -2.52 8.49 11.04
CA PHE A 143 -3.10 7.48 11.90
C PHE A 143 -4.57 7.25 11.54
N ASP A 144 -4.83 6.15 10.83
CA ASP A 144 -6.16 5.69 10.53
C ASP A 144 -6.73 4.92 11.73
N ARG A 145 -7.32 5.68 12.67
CA ARG A 145 -7.90 5.11 13.89
C ARG A 145 -9.05 4.14 13.61
N ALA A 146 -9.82 4.34 12.53
CA ALA A 146 -10.97 3.49 12.21
C ALA A 146 -10.54 2.09 11.79
N ASN A 147 -9.41 1.98 11.08
CA ASN A 147 -8.85 0.71 10.62
C ASN A 147 -7.66 0.22 11.46
N ASN A 148 -7.24 1.00 12.47
CA ASN A 148 -6.08 0.74 13.33
C ASN A 148 -4.78 0.61 12.52
N LEU A 149 -4.61 1.47 11.52
CA LEU A 149 -3.41 1.51 10.69
C LEU A 149 -2.63 2.79 10.94
N PHE A 150 -1.33 2.64 11.16
CA PHE A 150 -0.39 3.75 11.14
C PHE A 150 0.34 3.77 9.80
N TRP A 151 0.24 4.87 9.06
CA TRP A 151 0.92 5.09 7.79
C TRP A 151 2.08 6.04 7.98
N THR A 152 3.19 5.81 7.27
CA THR A 152 4.31 6.76 7.21
C THR A 152 5.00 6.74 5.86
N TRP A 153 5.47 7.92 5.44
CA TRP A 153 6.20 8.11 4.19
C TRP A 153 7.04 9.38 4.20
N ASP A 154 7.86 9.51 3.16
CA ASP A 154 8.55 10.75 2.82
C ASP A 154 7.79 11.49 1.73
N THR A 155 7.57 12.80 1.89
CA THR A 155 7.08 13.66 0.81
C THR A 155 8.25 14.22 0.00
N ALA A 156 8.00 14.70 -1.22
CA ALA A 156 9.00 15.40 -2.01
C ALA A 156 9.67 16.57 -1.25
N THR A 157 8.89 17.35 -0.49
CA THR A 157 9.40 18.45 0.34
C THR A 157 10.29 17.96 1.48
N LEU A 158 9.93 16.87 2.16
CA LEU A 158 10.75 16.27 3.21
C LEU A 158 12.05 15.68 2.65
N ILE A 159 12.01 15.09 1.45
CA ILE A 159 13.22 14.63 0.75
C ILE A 159 14.18 15.80 0.52
N GLU A 160 13.70 16.94 0.00
CA GLU A 160 14.53 18.14 -0.19
C GLU A 160 15.10 18.65 1.11
N ARG A 161 14.30 18.69 2.18
CA ARG A 161 14.74 19.10 3.52
C ARG A 161 15.90 18.22 4.01
N LYS A 162 15.88 16.91 3.79
CA LYS A 162 16.97 15.99 4.18
C LYS A 162 18.31 16.35 3.51
N PHE A 163 18.30 16.92 2.31
CA PHE A 163 19.55 17.39 1.70
C PHE A 163 20.18 18.54 2.47
N ASN A 164 19.38 19.50 2.93
CA ASN A 164 19.85 20.63 3.75
C ASN A 164 20.27 20.15 5.14
N ASP A 165 19.35 19.52 5.85
CA ASP A 165 19.47 19.24 7.28
C ASP A 165 20.42 18.08 7.58
N ILE A 166 20.65 17.18 6.61
CA ILE A 166 21.46 15.96 6.80
C ILE A 166 22.63 15.92 5.82
N VAL A 167 22.38 15.87 4.51
CA VAL A 167 23.42 15.58 3.51
C VAL A 167 24.48 16.68 3.50
N MET A 168 24.08 17.95 3.37
CA MET A 168 25.01 19.08 3.36
C MET A 168 25.56 19.38 4.75
N ALA A 169 24.70 19.41 5.78
CA ALA A 169 25.11 19.67 7.15
C ALA A 169 26.19 18.68 7.67
N ARG A 170 26.18 17.44 7.17
CA ARG A 170 27.15 16.40 7.53
C ARG A 170 28.20 16.11 6.47
N GLY A 171 28.20 16.82 5.34
CA GLY A 171 29.16 16.63 4.26
C GLY A 171 29.10 15.23 3.62
N LEU A 172 27.91 14.62 3.52
CA LEU A 172 27.74 13.29 2.94
C LEU A 172 27.92 13.31 1.41
N GLY A 173 28.44 12.21 0.86
CA GLY A 173 28.77 12.11 -0.57
C GLY A 173 27.57 11.92 -1.51
N GLY A 174 26.38 11.61 -0.99
CA GLY A 174 25.18 11.39 -1.79
C GLY A 174 24.07 10.71 -1.02
N VAL A 175 23.08 10.20 -1.76
CA VAL A 175 21.89 9.52 -1.25
C VAL A 175 21.62 8.24 -2.03
N MET A 176 20.86 7.33 -1.43
CA MET A 176 20.30 6.14 -2.07
C MET A 176 18.79 6.12 -1.80
N ALA A 177 18.00 5.69 -2.78
CA ALA A 177 16.56 5.54 -2.63
C ALA A 177 16.08 4.19 -3.19
N TRP A 178 15.17 3.54 -2.48
CA TRP A 178 14.56 2.28 -2.89
C TRP A 178 13.06 2.46 -3.22
N SER A 179 12.56 1.98 -4.35
CA SER A 179 13.27 1.82 -5.63
C SER A 179 12.72 2.80 -6.66
N LEU A 180 13.47 3.00 -7.74
CA LEU A 180 13.18 4.00 -8.77
C LEU A 180 11.80 3.82 -9.43
N ALA A 181 11.43 2.58 -9.75
CA ALA A 181 10.18 2.29 -10.47
C ALA A 181 8.91 2.53 -9.62
N GLN A 182 9.07 2.67 -8.30
CA GLN A 182 7.96 2.82 -7.35
C GLN A 182 7.51 4.29 -7.19
N ASP A 183 7.92 5.19 -8.08
CA ASP A 183 7.56 6.63 -8.09
C ASP A 183 6.92 7.06 -9.42
N SER A 184 6.20 6.15 -10.07
CA SER A 184 5.70 6.37 -11.44
C SER A 184 4.43 7.23 -11.53
N TYR A 185 3.82 7.64 -10.41
CA TYR A 185 2.62 8.48 -10.44
C TYR A 185 2.90 9.88 -11.00
N ASP A 186 3.86 10.59 -10.43
CA ASP A 186 4.21 11.96 -10.84
C ASP A 186 5.73 12.22 -10.84
N TYR A 187 6.55 11.22 -10.51
CA TYR A 187 8.00 11.32 -10.39
C TYR A 187 8.47 12.40 -9.39
N SER A 188 7.60 12.88 -8.51
CA SER A 188 7.88 14.04 -7.65
C SER A 188 9.05 13.79 -6.70
N HIS A 189 9.15 12.58 -6.15
CA HIS A 189 10.18 12.21 -5.19
C HIS A 189 11.54 11.97 -5.86
N ILE A 190 11.60 11.32 -7.03
CA ILE A 190 12.87 11.18 -7.78
C ILE A 190 13.37 12.55 -8.27
N LEU A 191 12.46 13.44 -8.66
CA LEU A 191 12.81 14.81 -9.01
C LEU A 191 13.30 15.60 -7.78
N ALA A 192 12.75 15.34 -6.58
CA ALA A 192 13.26 15.90 -5.33
C ALA A 192 14.69 15.43 -5.02
N LEU A 193 14.97 14.13 -5.19
CA LEU A 193 16.33 13.58 -5.07
C LEU A 193 17.27 14.23 -6.08
N GLN A 194 16.83 14.40 -7.33
CA GLN A 194 17.63 15.05 -8.37
C GLN A 194 17.93 16.51 -8.04
N ARG A 195 16.93 17.27 -7.55
CA ARG A 195 17.10 18.67 -7.15
C ARG A 195 18.10 18.80 -6.00
N GLY A 196 17.95 18.01 -4.95
CA GLY A 196 18.87 18.05 -3.81
C GLY A 196 20.29 17.59 -4.12
N ALA A 197 20.48 16.70 -5.10
CA ALA A 197 21.80 16.25 -5.54
C ALA A 197 22.53 17.28 -6.42
N LYS A 198 21.80 18.20 -7.06
CA LYS A 198 22.39 19.32 -7.82
C LYS A 198 22.84 20.38 -6.82
N LYS A 199 24.16 20.44 -6.60
CA LYS A 199 24.82 21.51 -5.84
C LYS A 199 24.74 22.84 -6.57
#